data_AF-A0A0Q4B744-F1
#
_entry.id   AF-A0A0Q4B744-F1
#
_cell.length_a   1.000
_cell.length_b   1.000
_cell.length_c   1.000
_cell.angle_alpha   90.00
_cell.angle_beta   90.00
_cell.angle_gamma   90.00
#
_symmetry.space_group_name_H-M   'P 1'
#
loop_
_entity.id
_entity.type
_entity.pdbx_description
1 polymer ?
#
loop_
_entity_poly.entity_id
_entity_poly.type
_entity_poly.pdbx_seq_one_letter_code
_entity_poly.pdbx_strand_id
1 'polypeptide(L)' 'MSMRDVLIKAVERMRDLGAEFCDARFQDSADLVIRVSDSEVRTLTDARLSGFGLRARIGGSWGYAAVVTDDRGKVLDAAA' A
#
# COMPACT_ATOMS: atom_id res chain seq x y z
N MET A 1 15.00 6.09 -7.38
CA MET A 1 13.65 5.74 -7.90
C MET A 1 12.61 6.33 -6.96
N SER A 2 11.82 7.26 -7.47
CA SER A 2 10.75 7.93 -6.74
C SER A 2 9.64 6.95 -6.36
N MET A 3 8.77 7.33 -5.41
CA MET A 3 7.59 6.52 -5.08
C MET A 3 6.68 6.31 -6.30
N ARG A 4 6.52 7.36 -7.09
CA ARG A 4 5.74 7.32 -8.34
C ARG A 4 6.33 6.31 -9.32
N ASP A 5 7.66 6.24 -9.43
CA ASP A 5 8.33 5.29 -10.32
C ASP A 5 8.10 3.83 -9.88
N VAL A 6 8.04 3.56 -8.56
CA VAL A 6 7.71 2.23 -8.02
C VAL A 6 6.29 1.84 -8.42
N LEU A 7 5.32 2.74 -8.27
CA LEU A 7 3.93 2.50 -8.65
C LEU A 7 3.78 2.26 -10.15
N ILE A 8 4.46 3.05 -10.98
CA ILE A 8 4.47 2.87 -12.44
C ILE A 8 4.99 1.49 -12.80
N LYS A 9 6.13 1.08 -12.22
CA LYS A 9 6.72 -0.24 -12.48
C LYS A 9 5.84 -1.40 -12.00
N ALA A 10 5.15 -1.25 -10.87
CA ALA A 10 4.20 -2.26 -10.40
C ALA A 10 3.02 -2.42 -11.36
N VAL A 11 2.49 -1.30 -11.90
CA VAL A 11 1.43 -1.32 -12.92
C VAL A 11 1.92 -1.94 -14.23
N GLU A 12 3.12 -1.57 -14.69
CA GLU A 12 3.74 -2.16 -15.87
C GLU A 12 3.90 -3.67 -15.72
N ARG A 13 4.42 -4.14 -14.58
CA ARG A 13 4.57 -5.57 -14.31
C ARG A 13 3.25 -6.33 -14.32
N MET A 14 2.21 -5.83 -13.64
CA MET A 14 0.89 -6.47 -13.67
C MET A 14 0.29 -6.50 -15.08
N ARG A 15 0.52 -5.45 -15.89
CA ARG A 15 0.09 -5.41 -17.29
C ARG A 15 0.84 -6.44 -18.14
N ASP A 16 2.15 -6.56 -17.96
CA ASP A 16 2.97 -7.54 -18.67
C ASP A 16 2.56 -8.98 -18.35
N LEU A 17 1.97 -9.21 -17.17
CA LEU A 17 1.38 -10.48 -16.74
C LEU A 17 -0.05 -10.73 -17.26
N GLY A 18 -0.59 -9.81 -18.07
CA GLY A 18 -1.88 -9.98 -18.74
C GLY A 18 -3.07 -9.29 -18.05
N ALA A 19 -2.85 -8.41 -17.08
CA ALA A 19 -3.92 -7.63 -16.47
C ALA A 19 -4.63 -6.72 -17.48
N GLU A 20 -5.92 -6.96 -17.72
CA GLU A 20 -6.81 -6.09 -18.51
C GLU A 20 -7.03 -4.73 -17.83
N PHE A 21 -6.99 -4.74 -16.50
CA PHE A 21 -7.02 -3.56 -15.66
C PHE A 21 -6.13 -3.81 -14.46
N CYS A 22 -5.32 -2.83 -14.08
CA CYS A 22 -4.57 -2.86 -12.84
C CYS A 22 -4.40 -1.46 -12.26
N ASP A 23 -4.31 -1.38 -10.93
CA ASP A 23 -3.91 -0.16 -10.23
C ASP A 23 -2.94 -0.46 -9.08
N ALA A 24 -2.07 0.50 -8.81
CA ALA A 24 -1.17 0.50 -7.66
C ALA A 24 -1.40 1.78 -6.87
N ARG A 25 -1.53 1.64 -5.55
CA ARG A 25 -1.80 2.75 -4.63
C ARG A 25 -0.76 2.76 -3.53
N PHE A 26 -0.25 3.94 -3.22
CA PHE A 26 0.59 4.17 -2.04
C PHE A 26 -0.20 4.99 -1.04
N GLN A 27 -0.09 4.64 0.24
CA GLN A 27 -0.62 5.42 1.33
C GLN A 27 0.46 5.60 2.39
N ASP A 28 0.55 6.81 2.92
CA ASP A 28 1.34 7.17 4.10
C ASP A 28 0.38 7.86 5.07
N SER A 29 0.19 7.26 6.24
CA SER A 29 -0.70 7.73 7.29
C SER A 29 0.13 8.03 8.53
N ALA A 30 -0.15 9.18 9.14
CA ALA A 30 0.40 9.56 10.44
C ALA A 30 -0.77 9.88 11.37
N ASP A 31 -0.83 9.20 12.51
CA ASP A 31 -1.92 9.27 13.47
C ASP A 31 -1.37 9.65 14.85
N LEU A 32 -1.91 10.74 15.40
CA LEU A 32 -1.73 11.10 16.82
C LEU A 32 -3.06 10.87 17.55
N VAL A 33 -3.07 9.92 18.47
CA VAL A 33 -4.25 9.57 19.28
C VAL A 33 -4.00 9.92 20.73
N ILE A 34 -4.84 10.81 21.27
CA ILE A 34 -4.87 11.15 22.69
C ILE A 34 -6.23 10.72 23.25
N ARG A 35 -6.24 9.76 24.17
CA ARG A 35 -7.46 9.37 24.90
C ARG A 35 -7.37 9.88 26.33
N VAL A 36 -8.38 10.60 26.75
CA VAL A 36 -8.55 11.11 28.12
C VAL A 36 -9.80 10.47 28.72
N SER A 37 -9.70 10.00 29.96
CA SER A 37 -10.82 9.51 30.77
C SER A 37 -10.59 9.92 32.22
N ASP A 38 -11.65 10.30 32.93
CA ASP A 38 -11.58 10.69 34.34
C ASP A 38 -10.58 11.82 34.62
N SER A 39 -10.47 12.78 33.70
CA SER A 39 -9.49 13.88 33.72
C SER A 39 -8.01 13.43 33.65
N GLU A 40 -7.74 12.17 33.28
CA GLU A 40 -6.40 11.62 33.11
C GLU A 40 -6.16 11.14 31.67
N VAL A 41 -4.92 11.28 31.18
CA VAL A 41 -4.52 10.70 29.90
C VAL A 41 -4.39 9.19 30.05
N ARG A 42 -5.21 8.45 29.29
CA ARG A 42 -5.19 6.98 29.25
C ARG A 42 -4.31 6.45 28.12
N THR A 43 -4.21 7.17 27.02
CA THR A 43 -3.42 6.75 25.85
C THR A 43 -2.85 7.96 25.14
N LEU A 44 -1.57 7.91 24.83
CA LEU A 44 -0.90 8.77 23.87
C LEU A 44 -0.22 7.85 22.86
N THR A 45 -0.66 7.89 21.61
CA THR A 45 -0.08 7.10 20.52
C THR A 45 0.29 8.04 19.39
N ASP A 46 1.55 8.00 18.98
CA ASP A 46 2.03 8.59 17.75
C ASP A 46 2.47 7.43 16.85
N ALA A 47 1.78 7.24 15.74
CA ALA A 47 2.00 6.14 14.83
C ALA A 47 2.12 6.65 13.40
N ARG A 48 3.06 6.06 12.65
CA ARG A 48 3.17 6.25 11.21
C ARG A 48 3.16 4.91 10.52
N LEU A 49 2.36 4.78 9.48
CA LEU A 49 2.22 3.58 8.69
C LEU A 49 2.20 3.96 7.22
N SER A 50 3.03 3.30 6.43
CA SER A 50 2.97 3.43 4.97
C SER A 50 2.95 2.06 4.30
N GLY A 51 2.30 2.01 3.14
CA GLY A 51 2.13 0.76 2.43
C GLY A 51 1.55 0.93 1.04
N PHE A 52 1.44 -0.21 0.38
CA PHE A 52 1.01 -0.30 -1.01
C PHE A 52 -0.16 -1.26 -1.14
N GLY A 53 -1.12 -0.90 -2.00
CA GLY A 53 -2.19 -1.77 -2.45
C GLY A 53 -2.10 -1.97 -3.96
N LEU A 54 -2.21 -3.22 -4.40
CA LEU A 54 -2.12 -3.62 -5.79
C LEU A 54 -3.38 -4.39 -6.16
N ARG A 55 -3.95 -4.10 -7.33
CA ARG A 55 -5.07 -4.85 -7.90
C ARG A 55 -4.85 -5.12 -9.36
N ALA A 56 -5.24 -6.32 -9.79
CA ALA A 56 -5.26 -6.72 -11.18
C ALA A 56 -6.56 -7.45 -11.52
N ARG A 57 -7.04 -7.29 -12.75
CA ARG A 57 -8.20 -7.99 -13.30
C ARG A 57 -7.78 -8.75 -14.56
N ILE A 58 -8.00 -10.06 -14.57
CA ILE A 58 -7.66 -10.97 -15.69
C ILE A 58 -8.86 -11.90 -15.92
N GLY A 59 -9.43 -11.93 -17.13
CA GLY A 59 -10.49 -12.87 -17.48
C GLY A 59 -11.73 -12.75 -16.59
N GLY A 60 -12.06 -11.53 -16.15
CA GLY A 60 -13.18 -11.28 -15.22
C GLY A 60 -12.89 -11.55 -13.74
N SER A 61 -11.74 -12.12 -13.39
CA SER A 61 -11.32 -12.39 -12.00
C SER A 61 -10.47 -11.24 -11.44
N TRP A 62 -10.54 -11.02 -10.12
CA TRP A 62 -9.75 -10.00 -9.41
C TRP A 62 -8.68 -10.62 -8.52
N GLY A 63 -7.46 -10.10 -8.61
CA GLY A 63 -6.37 -10.31 -7.66
C GLY A 63 -6.12 -9.05 -6.83
N TYR A 64 -5.69 -9.22 -5.58
CA TYR A 64 -5.33 -8.15 -4.66
C TYR A 64 -4.13 -8.55 -3.82
N ALA A 65 -3.21 -7.60 -3.62
CA ALA A 65 -2.10 -7.72 -2.68
C ALA A 65 -1.90 -6.39 -1.93
N ALA A 66 -1.47 -6.47 -0.68
CA ALA A 66 -1.08 -5.31 0.10
C ALA A 66 0.19 -5.59 0.90
N VAL A 67 1.09 -4.62 0.93
CA VAL A 67 2.37 -4.72 1.65
C VAL A 67 2.63 -3.45 2.46
N VAL A 68 3.07 -3.64 3.70
CA VAL A 68 3.52 -2.57 4.59
C VAL A 68 5.05 -2.64 4.64
N THR A 69 5.70 -1.91 3.74
CA THR A 69 7.15 -1.91 3.61
C THR A 69 7.62 -0.70 2.80
N ASP A 70 8.83 -0.23 3.06
CA ASP A 70 9.57 0.74 2.26
C ASP A 70 10.50 0.07 1.22
N ASP A 71 10.62 -1.26 1.26
CA ASP A 71 11.41 -2.05 0.34
C ASP A 71 10.72 -2.16 -1.02
N ARG A 72 11.33 -1.46 -1.99
CA ARG A 72 10.84 -1.39 -3.37
C ARG A 72 10.85 -2.75 -4.06
N GLY A 73 11.77 -3.66 -3.71
CA GLY A 73 11.81 -5.00 -4.28
C GLY A 73 10.56 -5.79 -3.90
N LYS A 74 10.20 -5.76 -2.62
CA LYS A 74 9.00 -6.44 -2.09
C LYS A 74 7.70 -5.92 -2.71
N VAL A 75 7.63 -4.64 -3.05
CA VAL A 75 6.47 -4.07 -3.75
C VAL A 75 6.34 -4.64 -5.17
N LEU A 76 7.47 -4.80 -5.88
CA LEU A 76 7.47 -5.39 -7.22
C LEU A 76 7.22 -6.90 -7.19
N ASP A 77 7.68 -7.59 -6.16
CA ASP A 77 7.37 -9.02 -5.94
C ASP A 77 5.88 -9.23 -5.66
N ALA A 78 5.25 -8.32 -4.90
CA ALA A 78 3.81 -8.35 -4.66
C ALA A 78 2.96 -8.01 -5.91
N ALA A 79 3.59 -7.47 -6.95
CA ALA A 79 2.97 -7.19 -8.25
C ALA A 79 3.13 -8.34 -9.25
N ALA A 80 3.69 -9.48 -8.82
CA ALA A 80 3.90 -10.68 -9.62
C ALA A 80 2.71 -11.65 -9.61
#